data_AF-A0A2N1UUY4-F1
#
_entry.id   AF-A0A2N1UUY4-F1
#
_cell.length_a   1.000
_cell.length_b   1.000
_cell.length_c   1.000
_cell.angle_alpha   90.00
_cell.angle_beta   90.00
_cell.angle_gamma   90.00
#
_symmetry.space_group_name_H-M   'P 1'
#
loop_
_entity.id
_entity.type
_entity.pdbx_description
1 polymer ?
#
loop_
_entity_poly.entity_id
_entity_poly.type
_entity_poly.pdbx_seq_one_letter_code
_entity_poly.pdbx_strand_id
1 'polypeptide(L)'
;MARGREEHEARRNQLNAFGKELARRSKAHCELCGASASLVIYEIPPVDEPELSRCLMICESCQSQILKPDSLDTKHWHGLKESAWSEVPAVQVMAWRMLKRLDAESWAQDLLDQLYLEPEVQAWAESGSGSVSVTVDSNGTLLNEGDSVHLIKDLDVKGTSFVAKRGTVVKNIHLTDNPAEIEGLVNRTRIVLKTAYLKKA
;
A
#
# COMPACT_ATOMS: atom_id res chain seq x y z
N MET A 1 -0.50 24.64 9.89
CA MET A 1 -0.94 24.40 8.50
C MET A 1 0.17 23.85 7.59
N ALA A 2 1.46 23.99 7.94
CA ALA A 2 2.58 23.51 7.13
C ALA A 2 3.07 22.10 7.52
N ARG A 3 3.04 21.77 8.81
CA ARG A 3 3.63 20.55 9.37
C ARG A 3 3.27 19.24 8.64
N GLY A 4 2.00 18.91 8.43
CA GLY A 4 1.62 17.66 7.75
C GLY A 4 2.01 17.61 6.26
N ARG A 5 2.08 18.75 5.57
CA ARG A 5 2.57 18.82 4.18
C ARG A 5 4.09 18.68 4.14
N GLU A 6 4.79 19.30 5.08
CA GLU A 6 6.25 19.19 5.24
C GLU A 6 6.65 17.75 5.59
N GLU A 7 5.93 17.09 6.50
CA GLU A 7 6.14 15.68 6.87
C GLU A 7 5.88 14.74 5.68
N HIS A 8 4.81 14.95 4.91
CA HIS A 8 4.58 14.18 3.68
C HIS A 8 5.71 14.41 2.66
N GLU A 9 6.06 15.67 2.39
CA GLU A 9 7.09 15.99 1.41
C GLU A 9 8.45 15.41 1.80
N ALA A 10 8.80 15.47 3.09
CA ALA A 10 9.98 14.81 3.64
C ALA A 10 9.94 13.29 3.42
N ARG A 11 8.82 12.63 3.74
CA ARG A 11 8.65 11.19 3.53
C ARG A 11 8.81 10.81 2.06
N ARG A 12 8.17 11.55 1.15
CA ARG A 12 8.27 11.32 -0.30
C ARG A 12 9.69 11.50 -0.81
N ASN A 13 10.40 12.52 -0.32
CA ASN A 13 11.79 12.77 -0.69
C ASN A 13 12.71 11.63 -0.20
N GLN A 14 12.47 11.12 1.00
CA GLN A 14 13.19 9.97 1.56
C GLN A 14 12.95 8.69 0.73
N LEU A 15 11.71 8.39 0.37
CA LEU A 15 11.40 7.26 -0.51
C LEU A 15 12.05 7.39 -1.88
N ASN A 16 11.99 8.58 -2.49
CA ASN A 16 12.63 8.83 -3.77
C ASN A 16 14.15 8.66 -3.70
N ALA A 17 14.78 8.94 -2.56
CA ALA A 17 16.21 8.71 -2.35
C ALA A 17 16.59 7.22 -2.45
N PHE A 18 15.67 6.31 -2.09
CA PHE A 18 15.86 4.87 -2.21
C PHE A 18 15.79 4.36 -3.66
N GLY A 19 15.18 5.13 -4.57
CA GLY A 19 14.88 4.67 -5.94
C GLY A 19 16.08 4.15 -6.72
N LYS A 20 17.26 4.79 -6.60
CA LYS A 20 18.48 4.32 -7.28
C LYS A 20 18.98 2.98 -6.76
N GLU A 21 18.91 2.75 -5.46
CA GLU A 21 19.37 1.52 -4.84
C GLU A 21 18.39 0.38 -5.11
N LEU A 22 17.09 0.66 -4.99
CA LEU A 22 16.03 -0.29 -5.33
C LEU A 22 16.09 -0.70 -6.81
N ALA A 23 16.29 0.24 -7.72
CA ALA A 23 16.46 -0.07 -9.14
C ALA A 23 17.71 -0.92 -9.42
N ARG A 24 18.80 -0.73 -8.66
CA ARG A 24 20.00 -1.56 -8.79
C ARG A 24 19.74 -2.98 -8.26
N ARG A 25 19.14 -3.09 -7.06
CA ARG A 25 18.79 -4.36 -6.42
C ARG A 25 17.86 -5.19 -7.30
N SER A 26 16.81 -4.56 -7.82
CA SER A 26 15.82 -5.22 -8.66
C SER A 26 16.23 -5.36 -10.13
N LYS A 27 17.41 -4.86 -10.51
CA LYS A 27 17.88 -4.75 -11.91
C LYS A 27 16.85 -4.05 -12.80
N ALA A 28 16.15 -3.04 -12.28
CA ALA A 28 15.04 -2.34 -12.92
C ALA A 28 13.88 -3.26 -13.37
N HIS A 29 13.59 -4.30 -12.60
CA HIS A 29 12.39 -5.12 -12.73
C HIS A 29 11.55 -5.07 -11.46
N CYS A 30 10.29 -5.48 -11.56
CA CYS A 30 9.39 -5.71 -10.45
C CYS A 30 9.90 -6.90 -9.65
N GLU A 31 10.12 -6.71 -8.36
CA GLU A 31 10.68 -7.75 -7.49
C GLU A 31 9.70 -8.89 -7.18
N LEU A 32 8.42 -8.76 -7.57
CA LEU A 32 7.40 -9.80 -7.35
C LEU A 32 7.08 -10.58 -8.62
N CYS A 33 6.78 -9.89 -9.72
CA CYS A 33 6.34 -10.52 -10.98
C CYS A 33 7.37 -10.46 -12.13
N GLY A 34 8.48 -9.74 -11.96
CA GLY A 34 9.53 -9.63 -12.97
C GLY A 34 9.26 -8.63 -14.11
N ALA A 35 8.13 -7.92 -14.12
CA ALA A 35 7.86 -6.90 -15.16
C ALA A 35 8.79 -5.68 -15.05
N SER A 36 9.17 -5.05 -16.17
CA SER A 36 10.08 -3.87 -16.18
C SER A 36 9.37 -2.53 -16.43
N ALA A 37 8.05 -2.53 -16.60
CA ALA A 37 7.25 -1.34 -16.89
C ALA A 37 6.56 -0.77 -15.65
N SER A 38 6.41 0.56 -15.62
CA SER A 38 5.67 1.32 -14.59
C SER A 38 6.02 0.91 -13.16
N LEU A 39 7.31 1.02 -12.83
CA LEU A 39 7.82 0.63 -11.51
C LEU A 39 7.63 1.75 -10.49
N VAL A 40 7.18 1.36 -9.31
CA VAL A 40 6.92 2.22 -8.16
C VAL A 40 7.57 1.65 -6.91
N ILE A 41 7.89 2.54 -5.97
CA ILE A 41 8.40 2.15 -4.65
C ILE A 41 7.20 1.82 -3.76
N TYR A 42 7.15 0.59 -3.26
CA TYR A 42 6.13 0.12 -2.34
C TYR A 42 6.74 -0.16 -0.97
N GLU A 43 6.24 0.53 0.05
CA GLU A 43 6.56 0.28 1.46
C GLU A 43 5.73 -0.89 1.99
N ILE A 44 6.37 -1.87 2.61
CA ILE A 44 5.71 -3.07 3.15
C ILE A 44 5.17 -2.78 4.57
N PRO A 45 3.84 -2.72 4.78
CA PRO A 45 3.27 -2.41 6.09
C PRO A 45 3.53 -3.53 7.13
N PRO A 46 3.51 -3.23 8.44
CA PRO A 46 3.45 -1.89 9.03
C PRO A 46 4.76 -1.12 8.86
N VAL A 47 4.66 0.20 8.61
CA VAL A 47 5.82 1.11 8.43
C VAL A 47 5.61 2.40 9.20
N ASP A 48 6.39 2.59 10.26
CA ASP A 48 6.44 3.85 10.99
C ASP A 48 7.27 4.87 10.20
N GLU A 49 8.52 4.52 9.88
CA GLU A 49 9.47 5.35 9.15
C GLU A 49 9.95 4.67 7.85
N PRO A 50 10.20 5.43 6.77
CA PRO A 50 10.70 4.85 5.52
C PRO A 50 12.08 4.22 5.70
N GLU A 51 12.18 2.94 5.38
CA GLU A 51 13.43 2.18 5.43
C GLU A 51 13.64 1.42 4.11
N LEU A 52 14.84 1.51 3.54
CA LEU A 52 15.18 0.86 2.26
C LEU A 52 14.93 -0.66 2.31
N SER A 53 15.25 -1.31 3.43
CA SER A 53 15.08 -2.76 3.64
C SER A 53 13.60 -3.18 3.67
N ARG A 54 12.67 -2.24 3.91
CA ARG A 54 11.22 -2.44 3.94
C ARG A 54 10.51 -1.97 2.68
N CYS A 55 11.26 -1.53 1.68
CA CYS A 55 10.74 -1.07 0.40
C CYS A 55 10.96 -2.12 -0.69
N LEU A 56 10.05 -2.16 -1.65
CA LEU A 56 10.16 -2.93 -2.89
C LEU A 56 10.03 -2.01 -4.11
N MET A 57 10.68 -2.40 -5.20
CA MET A 57 10.40 -1.91 -6.54
C MET A 57 9.39 -2.86 -7.19
N ILE A 58 8.14 -2.43 -7.39
CA ILE A 58 7.10 -3.27 -7.99
C ILE A 58 6.40 -2.54 -9.13
N CYS A 59 5.76 -3.25 -10.04
CA CYS A 59 4.92 -2.63 -11.06
C CYS A 59 3.57 -2.17 -10.47
N GLU A 60 2.93 -1.20 -11.11
CA GLU A 60 1.59 -0.72 -10.75
C GLU A 60 0.53 -1.85 -10.67
N SER A 61 0.66 -2.90 -11.47
CA SER A 61 -0.22 -4.07 -11.43
C SER A 61 -0.07 -4.87 -10.13
N CYS A 62 1.17 -5.10 -9.66
CA CYS A 62 1.40 -5.72 -8.35
C CYS A 62 0.87 -4.82 -7.24
N GLN A 63 1.19 -3.52 -7.28
CA GLN A 63 0.76 -2.58 -6.24
C GLN A 63 -0.77 -2.53 -6.12
N SER A 64 -1.48 -2.38 -7.24
CA SER A 64 -2.94 -2.31 -7.25
C SER A 64 -3.59 -3.59 -6.69
N GLN A 65 -3.06 -4.76 -7.03
CA GLN A 65 -3.57 -6.04 -6.52
C GLN A 65 -3.22 -6.29 -5.04
N ILE A 66 -2.07 -5.83 -4.56
CA ILE A 66 -1.73 -5.86 -3.13
C ILE A 66 -2.70 -5.00 -2.32
N LEU A 67 -3.09 -3.84 -2.86
CA LEU A 67 -3.97 -2.88 -2.19
C LEU A 67 -5.46 -3.21 -2.35
N LYS A 68 -5.84 -3.99 -3.36
CA LYS A 68 -7.24 -4.36 -3.67
C LYS A 68 -7.39 -5.88 -3.74
N PRO A 69 -7.54 -6.56 -2.59
CA PRO A 69 -7.60 -8.02 -2.53
C PRO A 69 -8.85 -8.63 -3.20
N ASP A 70 -9.93 -7.88 -3.38
CA ASP A 70 -11.17 -8.39 -3.98
C ASP A 70 -11.05 -8.67 -5.50
N SER A 71 -9.95 -8.29 -6.14
CA SER A 71 -9.74 -8.43 -7.59
C SER A 71 -8.34 -8.93 -7.92
N LEU A 72 -7.94 -10.08 -7.36
CA LEU A 72 -6.65 -10.71 -7.69
C LEU A 72 -6.70 -11.43 -9.04
N ASP A 73 -5.77 -11.08 -9.93
CA ASP A 73 -5.47 -11.83 -11.15
C ASP A 73 -4.41 -12.89 -10.83
N THR A 74 -4.85 -14.13 -10.66
CA THR A 74 -4.00 -15.26 -10.23
C THR A 74 -2.87 -15.56 -11.21
N LYS A 75 -3.04 -15.27 -12.51
CA LYS A 75 -2.01 -15.47 -13.53
C LYS A 75 -0.83 -14.52 -13.36
N HIS A 76 -1.11 -13.29 -12.92
CA HIS A 76 -0.08 -12.28 -12.69
C HIS A 76 0.92 -12.71 -11.60
N TRP A 77 0.46 -13.51 -10.64
CA TRP A 77 1.24 -13.93 -9.47
C TRP A 77 2.10 -15.17 -9.70
N HIS A 78 2.14 -15.74 -10.90
CA HIS A 78 3.06 -16.87 -11.17
C HIS A 78 4.54 -16.51 -11.01
N GLY A 79 4.90 -15.22 -11.12
CA GLY A 79 6.26 -14.75 -10.80
C GLY A 79 6.68 -15.01 -9.34
N LEU A 80 5.72 -15.24 -8.43
CA LEU A 80 6.01 -15.64 -7.04
C LEU A 80 6.79 -16.95 -6.93
N LYS A 81 6.69 -17.83 -7.94
CA LYS A 81 7.48 -19.08 -8.00
C LYS A 81 8.98 -18.84 -8.02
N GLU A 82 9.41 -17.68 -8.53
CA GLU A 82 10.81 -17.27 -8.53
C GLU A 82 11.10 -16.31 -7.37
N SER A 83 10.25 -15.30 -7.16
CA SER A 83 10.52 -14.26 -6.16
C SER A 83 10.43 -14.73 -4.71
N ALA A 84 9.68 -15.81 -4.42
CA ALA A 84 9.66 -16.43 -3.09
C ALA A 84 11.05 -16.88 -2.61
N TRP A 85 11.96 -17.19 -3.54
CA TRP A 85 13.33 -17.64 -3.25
C TRP A 85 14.38 -16.52 -3.29
N SER A 86 13.93 -15.26 -3.36
CA SER A 86 14.83 -14.11 -3.33
C SER A 86 15.63 -14.06 -2.03
N GLU A 87 16.87 -13.61 -2.09
CA GLU A 87 17.70 -13.32 -0.91
C GLU A 87 17.29 -12.01 -0.20
N VAL A 88 16.34 -11.26 -0.78
CA VAL A 88 15.87 -9.99 -0.23
C VAL A 88 14.68 -10.27 0.72
N PRO A 89 14.81 -10.00 2.03
CA PRO A 89 13.74 -10.30 3.00
C PRO A 89 12.40 -9.61 2.68
N ALA A 90 12.45 -8.37 2.17
CA ALA A 90 11.26 -7.64 1.72
C ALA A 90 10.46 -8.40 0.66
N VAL A 91 11.16 -9.06 -0.28
CA VAL A 91 10.55 -9.81 -1.36
C VAL A 91 9.93 -11.09 -0.81
N GLN A 92 10.66 -11.80 0.05
CA GLN A 92 10.19 -13.00 0.72
C GLN A 92 8.91 -12.75 1.54
N VAL A 93 8.88 -11.67 2.33
CA VAL A 93 7.71 -11.24 3.11
C VAL A 93 6.49 -11.02 2.21
N MET A 94 6.64 -10.25 1.13
CA MET A 94 5.52 -9.96 0.25
C MET A 94 5.09 -11.17 -0.58
N ALA A 95 6.03 -12.01 -1.00
CA ALA A 95 5.72 -13.27 -1.68
C ALA A 95 4.88 -14.17 -0.76
N TRP A 96 5.31 -14.37 0.49
CA TRP A 96 4.56 -15.15 1.48
C TRP A 96 3.15 -14.60 1.73
N ARG A 97 3.04 -13.27 1.92
CA ARG A 97 1.73 -12.62 2.15
C ARG A 97 0.79 -12.79 0.96
N MET A 98 1.31 -12.68 -0.26
CA MET A 98 0.50 -12.88 -1.46
C MET A 98 0.12 -14.35 -1.66
N LEU A 99 1.02 -15.29 -1.38
CA LEU A 99 0.70 -16.73 -1.40
C LEU A 99 -0.40 -17.09 -0.40
N LYS A 100 -0.37 -16.51 0.81
CA LYS A 100 -1.45 -16.66 1.80
C LYS A 100 -2.80 -16.10 1.32
N ARG A 101 -2.81 -15.07 0.47
CA ARG A 101 -4.03 -14.50 -0.12
C ARG A 101 -4.53 -15.28 -1.34
N LEU A 102 -3.68 -16.13 -1.93
CA LEU A 102 -3.99 -17.01 -3.05
C LEU A 102 -4.28 -18.43 -2.54
N ASP A 103 -4.92 -18.55 -1.37
CA ASP A 103 -5.18 -19.84 -0.71
C ASP A 103 -6.08 -20.79 -1.51
N ALA A 104 -6.91 -20.25 -2.39
CA ALA A 104 -7.73 -21.02 -3.32
C ALA A 104 -6.91 -21.71 -4.45
N GLU A 105 -5.65 -21.31 -4.67
CA GLU A 105 -4.81 -21.82 -5.75
C GLU A 105 -3.85 -22.91 -5.26
N SER A 106 -3.94 -24.12 -5.83
CA SER A 106 -3.12 -25.27 -5.39
C SER A 106 -1.61 -25.01 -5.53
N TRP A 107 -1.19 -24.38 -6.63
CA TRP A 107 0.23 -24.07 -6.86
C TRP A 107 0.78 -23.08 -5.82
N ALA A 108 -0.07 -22.21 -5.27
CA ALA A 108 0.33 -21.24 -4.26
C ALA A 108 0.51 -21.93 -2.90
N GLN A 109 -0.38 -22.88 -2.57
CA GLN A 109 -0.24 -23.72 -1.36
C GLN A 109 1.00 -24.60 -1.44
N ASP A 110 1.20 -25.30 -2.56
CA ASP A 110 2.37 -26.17 -2.75
C ASP A 110 3.69 -25.40 -2.60
N LEU A 111 3.74 -24.16 -3.10
CA LEU A 111 4.91 -23.29 -2.97
C LEU A 111 5.08 -22.79 -1.53
N LEU A 112 3.99 -22.41 -0.88
CA LEU A 112 4.00 -21.91 0.50
C LEU A 112 4.47 -22.99 1.49
N ASP A 113 4.11 -24.25 1.26
CA ASP A 113 4.54 -25.39 2.08
C ASP A 113 6.04 -25.69 1.95
N GLN A 114 6.63 -25.38 0.79
CA GLN A 114 8.06 -25.52 0.54
C GLN A 114 8.88 -24.31 1.00
N LEU A 115 8.24 -23.15 1.13
CA LEU A 115 8.90 -21.91 1.46
C LEU A 115 9.33 -21.92 2.94
N TYR A 116 10.63 -21.89 3.17
CA TYR A 116 11.20 -21.65 4.49
C TYR A 116 11.66 -20.20 4.61
N LEU A 117 11.15 -19.50 5.62
CA LEU A 117 11.59 -18.16 5.98
C LEU A 117 12.37 -18.22 7.30
N GLU A 118 13.40 -17.38 7.41
CA GLU A 118 14.05 -17.18 8.70
C GLU A 118 13.04 -16.65 9.73
N PRO A 119 13.16 -17.01 11.03
CA PRO A 119 12.15 -16.67 12.05
C PRO A 119 11.78 -15.18 12.12
N GLU A 120 12.77 -14.29 11.96
CA GLU A 120 12.55 -12.85 11.97
C GLU A 120 11.76 -12.37 10.73
N VAL A 121 12.07 -12.94 9.57
CA VAL A 121 11.38 -12.66 8.30
C VAL A 121 9.94 -13.20 8.33
N GLN A 122 9.75 -14.41 8.85
CA GLN A 122 8.44 -15.03 9.09
C GLN A 122 7.58 -14.15 10.00
N ALA A 123 8.11 -13.71 11.14
CA ALA A 123 7.39 -12.85 12.08
C ALA A 123 7.00 -11.52 11.43
N TRP A 124 7.87 -10.94 10.61
CA TRP A 124 7.53 -9.73 9.84
C TRP A 124 6.44 -10.01 8.80
N ALA A 125 6.50 -11.14 8.09
CA ALA A 125 5.47 -11.55 7.14
C ALA A 125 4.10 -11.62 7.82
N GLU A 126 4.04 -12.21 9.01
CA GLU A 126 2.81 -12.39 9.80
C GLU A 126 2.30 -11.06 10.40
N SER A 127 3.18 -10.17 10.83
CA SER A 127 2.82 -8.89 11.50
C SER A 127 1.95 -7.95 10.66
N GLY A 128 1.97 -8.10 9.32
CA GLY A 128 1.11 -7.35 8.41
C GLY A 128 0.26 -8.23 7.49
N SER A 129 0.15 -9.53 7.80
CA SER A 129 -0.74 -10.47 7.11
C SER A 129 -2.10 -10.64 7.78
N GLY A 130 -2.26 -10.14 9.01
CA GLY A 130 -3.59 -9.84 9.53
C GLY A 130 -4.30 -8.89 8.56
N SER A 131 -5.63 -8.80 8.64
CA SER A 131 -6.44 -7.81 7.92
C SER A 131 -6.13 -6.38 8.39
N VAL A 132 -4.85 -5.99 8.42
CA VAL A 132 -4.40 -4.61 8.47
C VAL A 132 -4.83 -4.05 7.15
N SER A 133 -5.99 -3.47 7.24
CA SER A 133 -6.77 -3.01 6.14
C SER A 133 -6.08 -1.71 5.74
N VAL A 134 -5.20 -1.81 4.74
CA VAL A 134 -4.35 -0.70 4.34
C VAL A 134 -5.24 0.38 3.73
N THR A 135 -5.39 1.49 4.43
CA THR A 135 -6.15 2.63 3.95
C THR A 135 -5.37 3.31 2.83
N VAL A 136 -5.93 3.29 1.62
CA VAL A 136 -5.32 3.92 0.44
C VAL A 136 -6.28 4.87 -0.23
N ASP A 137 -5.74 5.90 -0.87
CA ASP A 137 -6.51 6.83 -1.69
C ASP A 137 -6.97 6.20 -3.02
N SER A 138 -7.72 6.96 -3.82
CA SER A 138 -8.21 6.53 -5.13
C SER A 138 -7.12 6.09 -6.13
N ASN A 139 -5.88 6.57 -5.95
CA ASN A 139 -4.73 6.23 -6.77
C ASN A 139 -3.88 5.09 -6.19
N GLY A 140 -4.27 4.51 -5.05
CA GLY A 140 -3.48 3.49 -4.36
C GLY A 140 -2.33 4.06 -3.52
N THR A 141 -2.35 5.35 -3.20
CA THR A 141 -1.37 5.95 -2.30
C THR A 141 -1.75 5.62 -0.86
N LEU A 142 -0.80 5.11 -0.08
CA LEU A 142 -0.97 4.86 1.35
C LEU A 142 -1.37 6.13 2.10
N LEU A 143 -2.47 6.05 2.86
CA LEU A 143 -2.94 7.08 3.77
C LEU A 143 -2.59 6.70 5.20
N ASN A 144 -2.02 7.65 5.93
CA ASN A 144 -1.66 7.53 7.33
C ASN A 144 -2.43 8.53 8.19
N GLU A 145 -2.42 8.29 9.50
CA GLU A 145 -2.89 9.26 10.50
C GLU A 145 -2.24 10.64 10.30
N GLY A 146 -3.05 11.69 10.32
CA GLY A 146 -2.60 13.07 10.18
C GLY A 146 -2.40 13.57 8.74
N ASP A 147 -2.56 12.71 7.73
CA ASP A 147 -2.39 13.11 6.33
C ASP A 147 -3.42 14.16 5.86
N SER A 148 -3.15 14.77 4.71
CA SER A 148 -4.09 15.65 4.02
C SER A 148 -4.51 15.04 2.68
N VAL A 149 -5.79 15.17 2.34
CA VAL A 149 -6.38 14.61 1.12
C VAL A 149 -7.30 15.62 0.43
N HIS A 150 -7.46 15.46 -0.86
CA HIS A 150 -8.36 16.21 -1.72
C HIS A 150 -9.52 15.35 -2.19
N LEU A 151 -10.73 15.91 -2.19
CA LEU A 151 -11.87 15.25 -2.84
C LEU A 151 -11.71 15.29 -4.36
N ILE A 152 -11.76 14.14 -5.01
CA ILE A 152 -11.72 14.04 -6.48
C ILE A 152 -13.10 14.15 -7.12
N LYS A 153 -14.18 14.05 -6.32
CA LYS A 153 -15.59 14.15 -6.74
C LYS A 153 -16.39 14.94 -5.73
N ASP A 154 -17.52 15.50 -6.18
CA ASP A 154 -18.53 16.07 -5.28
C ASP A 154 -19.19 14.92 -4.50
N LEU A 155 -19.24 15.05 -3.17
CA LEU A 155 -19.83 14.05 -2.29
C LEU A 155 -20.96 14.69 -1.49
N ASP A 156 -22.12 14.06 -1.53
CA ASP A 156 -23.22 14.41 -0.63
C ASP A 156 -22.98 13.74 0.72
N VAL A 157 -22.90 14.57 1.76
CA VAL A 157 -22.51 14.12 3.10
C VAL A 157 -23.77 13.83 3.90
N LYS A 158 -24.04 12.54 4.10
CA LYS A 158 -25.18 12.08 4.89
C LYS A 158 -25.17 12.71 6.28
N GLY A 159 -26.30 13.29 6.69
CA GLY A 159 -26.46 13.93 8.01
C GLY A 159 -26.09 15.42 8.05
N THR A 160 -25.72 16.03 6.93
CA THR A 160 -25.50 17.49 6.82
C THR A 160 -26.28 18.08 5.65
N SER A 161 -26.49 19.40 5.65
CA SER A 161 -27.18 20.11 4.56
C SER A 161 -26.25 20.64 3.47
N PHE A 162 -24.96 20.28 3.49
CA PHE A 162 -23.97 20.76 2.53
C PHE A 162 -23.33 19.63 1.74
N VAL A 163 -22.98 19.93 0.49
CA VAL A 163 -22.26 19.03 -0.41
C VAL A 163 -20.77 19.35 -0.33
N ALA A 164 -19.93 18.35 -0.05
CA ALA A 164 -18.48 18.49 -0.09
C ALA A 164 -18.03 18.52 -1.56
N LYS A 165 -17.61 19.70 -2.04
CA LYS A 165 -17.25 19.90 -3.44
C LYS A 165 -15.89 19.29 -3.79
N ARG A 166 -15.73 18.85 -5.03
CA ARG A 166 -14.45 18.45 -5.61
C ARG A 166 -13.41 19.54 -5.38
N GLY A 167 -12.21 19.12 -4.99
CA GLY A 167 -11.09 20.01 -4.66
C GLY A 167 -11.06 20.46 -3.19
N THR A 168 -12.11 20.20 -2.40
CA THR A 168 -12.09 20.45 -0.95
C THR A 168 -10.93 19.68 -0.31
N VAL A 169 -10.14 20.39 0.50
CA VAL A 169 -9.01 19.82 1.23
C VAL A 169 -9.47 19.37 2.60
N VAL A 170 -9.27 18.10 2.92
CA VAL A 170 -9.49 17.52 4.24
C VAL A 170 -8.12 17.31 4.87
N LYS A 171 -7.87 17.95 6.01
CA LYS A 171 -6.58 17.91 6.69
C LYS A 171 -6.69 17.13 7.98
N ASN A 172 -5.57 16.54 8.42
CA ASN A 172 -5.48 15.80 9.67
C ASN A 172 -6.50 14.65 9.71
N ILE A 173 -6.47 13.82 8.66
CA ILE A 173 -7.35 12.66 8.56
C ILE A 173 -7.00 11.63 9.63
N HIS A 174 -7.99 10.87 10.09
CA HIS A 174 -7.80 9.73 10.96
C HIS A 174 -8.22 8.46 10.23
N LEU A 175 -7.43 7.40 10.38
CA LEU A 175 -7.75 6.09 9.86
C LEU A 175 -8.85 5.48 10.73
N THR A 176 -9.74 4.71 10.10
CA THR A 176 -10.80 4.00 10.82
C THR A 176 -10.52 2.50 10.78
N ASP A 177 -11.33 1.72 11.50
CA ASP A 177 -11.27 0.26 11.44
C ASP A 177 -11.57 -0.29 10.03
N ASN A 178 -12.24 0.50 9.18
CA ASN A 178 -12.55 0.17 7.80
C ASN A 178 -11.54 0.84 6.83
N PRO A 179 -10.78 0.08 6.04
CA PRO A 179 -9.75 0.63 5.13
C PRO A 179 -10.31 1.50 4.01
N ALA A 180 -11.58 1.29 3.68
CA ALA A 180 -12.27 2.01 2.64
C ALA A 180 -12.77 3.38 3.13
N GLU A 181 -12.57 3.69 4.42
CA GLU A 181 -13.12 4.87 5.09
C GLU A 181 -12.07 5.57 5.96
N ILE A 182 -12.10 6.90 5.93
CA ILE A 182 -11.31 7.77 6.81
C ILE A 182 -12.22 8.78 7.47
N GLU A 183 -11.84 9.20 8.66
CA GLU A 183 -12.45 10.34 9.33
C GLU A 183 -11.69 11.61 9.00
N GLY A 184 -12.43 12.67 8.70
CA GLY A 184 -11.84 13.97 8.44
C GLY A 184 -12.75 15.13 8.78
N LEU A 185 -12.16 16.31 8.92
CA LEU A 185 -12.89 17.55 9.18
C LEU A 185 -13.21 18.28 7.87
N VAL A 186 -14.50 18.48 7.61
CA VAL A 186 -14.99 19.32 6.50
C VAL A 186 -15.95 20.35 7.08
N ASN A 187 -15.70 21.64 6.80
CA ASN A 187 -16.51 22.75 7.32
C ASN A 187 -16.73 22.73 8.84
N ARG A 188 -15.71 22.31 9.61
CA ARG A 188 -15.74 22.12 11.08
C ARG A 188 -16.63 20.98 11.59
N THR A 189 -17.13 20.13 10.71
CA THR A 189 -17.85 18.91 11.07
C THR A 189 -16.95 17.71 10.81
N ARG A 190 -16.90 16.77 11.77
CA ARG A 190 -16.19 15.50 11.62
C ARG A 190 -17.08 14.52 10.86
N ILE A 191 -16.59 14.01 9.74
CA ILE A 191 -17.35 13.15 8.84
C ILE A 191 -16.51 11.97 8.36
N VAL A 192 -17.17 10.85 8.07
CA VAL A 192 -16.54 9.66 7.48
C VAL A 192 -16.61 9.77 5.95
N LEU A 193 -15.47 9.63 5.28
CA LEU A 193 -15.31 9.76 3.84
C LEU A 193 -14.77 8.46 3.26
N LYS A 194 -15.32 8.05 2.10
CA LYS A 194 -14.81 6.89 1.37
C LYS A 194 -13.51 7.24 0.67
N THR A 195 -12.47 6.44 0.90
CA THR A 195 -11.13 6.67 0.37
C THR A 195 -11.04 6.57 -1.15
N ALA A 196 -11.94 5.81 -1.78
CA ALA A 196 -12.10 5.74 -3.24
C ALA A 196 -12.40 7.09 -3.93
N TYR A 197 -12.81 8.12 -3.18
CA TYR A 197 -13.08 9.47 -3.69
C TYR A 197 -12.10 10.53 -3.17
N LEU A 198 -11.00 10.08 -2.58
CA LEU A 198 -9.96 10.93 -2.02
C LEU A 198 -8.67 10.75 -2.83
N LYS A 199 -7.85 11.79 -2.87
CA LYS A 199 -6.50 11.76 -3.39
C LYS A 199 -5.58 12.43 -2.38
N LYS A 200 -4.45 11.81 -2.03
CA LYS A 200 -3.46 12.40 -1.13
C LYS A 200 -2.94 13.74 -1.67
N ALA A 201 -2.81 14.73 -0.79
CA ALA A 201 -2.56 16.15 -1.11
C ALA A 201 -1.08 16.55 -1.20
#